data_AF-A0A519MMT0-F1
#
_entry.id   AF-A0A519MMT0-F1
#
_cell.length_a   1.000
_cell.length_b   1.000
_cell.length_c   1.000
_cell.angle_alpha   90.00
_cell.angle_beta   90.00
_cell.angle_gamma   90.00
#
_symmetry.space_group_name_H-M   'P 1'
#
loop_
_entity.id
_entity.type
_entity.pdbx_description
1 polymer ?
#
loop_
_entity_poly.entity_id
_entity_poly.type
_entity_poly.pdbx_seq_one_letter_code
_entity_poly.pdbx_strand_id
1 'polypeptide(L)'
;MSNTSIAERVLEIVDKYATGLAPASAIAASLDLHLSALEGVPKDLQDRLHALSILVIAEDVSPQEAEELGLLPCSNSLFELRRILRQL
;
A
#
# COMPACT_ATOMS: atom_id res chain seq x y z
N MET A 1 12.77 -8.13 13.76
CA MET A 1 11.78 -8.38 12.69
C MET A 1 12.56 -8.41 11.38
N SER A 2 12.22 -9.29 10.45
CA SER A 2 12.82 -9.29 9.10
C SER A 2 12.04 -8.38 8.16
N ASN A 3 12.66 -7.91 7.09
CA ASN A 3 11.98 -7.12 6.05
C ASN A 3 10.74 -7.86 5.50
N THR A 4 10.82 -9.18 5.36
CA THR A 4 9.70 -10.04 4.96
C THR A 4 8.53 -9.95 5.93
N SER A 5 8.76 -10.03 7.24
CA SER A 5 7.69 -9.91 8.24
C SER A 5 7.03 -8.53 8.25
N ILE A 6 7.78 -7.48 7.92
CA ILE A 6 7.25 -6.13 7.75
C ILE A 6 6.40 -6.04 6.49
N ALA A 7 6.91 -6.57 5.37
CA ALA A 7 6.23 -6.54 4.08
C ALA A 7 4.90 -7.33 4.13
N GLU A 8 4.88 -8.50 4.77
CA GLU A 8 3.67 -9.28 5.02
C GLU A 8 2.63 -8.52 5.83
N ARG A 9 3.07 -7.77 6.85
CA ARG A 9 2.18 -6.98 7.71
C ARG A 9 1.53 -5.83 6.93
N VAL A 10 2.29 -5.15 6.08
CA VAL A 10 1.77 -4.09 5.22
C VAL A 10 0.85 -4.69 4.15
N LEU A 11 1.21 -5.83 3.54
CA LEU A 11 0.36 -6.55 2.58
C LEU A 11 -0.99 -6.95 3.17
N GLU A 12 -1.02 -7.40 4.43
CA GLU A 12 -2.28 -7.69 5.15
C GLU A 12 -3.23 -6.49 5.17
N ILE A 13 -2.71 -5.28 5.35
CA ILE A 13 -3.50 -4.05 5.41
C ILE A 13 -3.95 -3.63 4.01
N VAL A 14 -3.08 -3.82 3.01
CA VAL A 14 -3.41 -3.58 1.60
C VAL A 14 -4.52 -4.52 1.12
N ASP A 15 -4.51 -5.78 1.55
CA ASP A 15 -5.58 -6.75 1.25
C ASP A 15 -6.89 -6.41 1.97
N LYS A 16 -6.82 -5.93 3.22
CA LYS A 16 -7.99 -5.39 3.93
C LYS A 16 -8.57 -4.15 3.23
N TYR A 17 -7.73 -3.26 2.72
CA TYR A 17 -8.20 -2.12 1.93
C TYR A 17 -8.91 -2.56 0.65
N ALA A 18 -8.31 -3.50 -0.10
CA ALA A 18 -8.91 -4.02 -1.32
C ALA A 18 -10.26 -4.71 -1.11
N THR A 19 -10.55 -5.16 0.12
CA THR A 19 -11.82 -5.77 0.52
C THR A 19 -12.78 -4.80 1.22
N GLY A 20 -12.41 -3.51 1.33
CA GLY A 20 -13.20 -2.48 2.02
C GLY A 20 -13.19 -2.59 3.55
N LEU A 21 -12.31 -3.42 4.12
CA LEU A 21 -12.18 -3.66 5.57
C LEU A 21 -11.20 -2.70 6.26
N ALA A 22 -10.44 -1.90 5.51
CA ALA A 22 -9.55 -0.87 6.03
C ALA A 22 -9.54 0.35 5.11
N PRO A 23 -9.40 1.59 5.65
CA PRO A 23 -9.26 2.79 4.83
C PRO A 23 -7.84 2.90 4.23
N ALA A 24 -7.67 3.68 3.15
CA ALA A 24 -6.36 3.90 2.52
C ALA A 24 -5.33 4.48 3.50
N SER A 25 -5.78 5.31 4.45
CA SER A 25 -4.95 5.90 5.50
C SER A 25 -4.26 4.87 6.39
N ALA A 26 -4.83 3.67 6.54
CA ALA A 26 -4.21 2.58 7.29
C ALA A 26 -2.95 2.04 6.60
N ILE A 27 -2.90 2.07 5.26
CA ILE A 27 -1.72 1.65 4.48
C ILE A 27 -0.57 2.62 4.73
N ALA A 28 -0.82 3.93 4.62
CA ALA A 28 0.21 4.94 4.87
C ALA A 28 0.72 4.90 6.31
N ALA A 29 -0.19 4.80 7.30
CA ALA A 29 0.20 4.69 8.71
C ALA A 29 1.08 3.46 8.99
N SER A 30 0.77 2.32 8.35
CA SER A 30 1.58 1.11 8.50
C SER A 30 2.95 1.23 7.84
N LEU A 31 3.01 1.85 6.66
CA LEU A 31 4.28 2.11 6.00
C LEU A 31 5.14 3.08 6.80
N ASP A 32 4.60 4.18 7.30
CA ASP A 32 5.36 5.14 8.10
C ASP A 32 5.92 4.53 9.39
N LEU A 33 5.16 3.62 10.02
CA LEU A 33 5.61 2.88 11.21
C LEU A 33 6.77 1.93 10.93
N HIS A 34 6.83 1.36 9.72
CA HIS A 34 7.73 0.25 9.40
C HIS A 34 8.82 0.57 8.37
N LEU A 35 8.72 1.67 7.63
CA LEU A 35 9.69 2.09 6.61
C LEU A 35 11.09 2.27 7.22
N SER A 36 11.17 2.90 8.40
CA SER A 36 12.43 3.08 9.12
C SER A 36 13.04 1.78 9.64
N ALA A 37 12.27 0.68 9.68
CA ALA A 37 12.70 -0.63 10.14
C ALA A 37 13.12 -1.57 8.98
N LEU A 38 12.99 -1.13 7.73
CA LEU A 38 13.44 -1.88 6.56
C LEU A 38 14.98 -1.76 6.40
N GLU A 39 15.71 -2.68 7.03
CA GLU A 39 17.17 -2.72 6.97
C GLU A 39 17.66 -3.15 5.58
N GLY A 40 18.60 -2.43 4.99
CA GLY A 40 19.18 -2.78 3.68
C GLY A 40 18.29 -2.49 2.46
N VAL A 41 17.11 -1.90 2.66
CA VAL A 41 16.26 -1.40 1.57
C VAL A 41 16.76 -0.01 1.14
N PRO A 42 17.03 0.22 -0.17
CA PRO A 42 17.46 1.53 -0.66
C PRO A 42 16.45 2.62 -0.31
N LYS A 43 16.95 3.81 0.05
CA LYS A 43 16.11 4.96 0.37
C LYS A 43 15.14 5.31 -0.78
N ASP A 44 15.58 5.18 -2.02
CA ASP A 44 14.73 5.40 -3.20
C ASP A 44 13.50 4.47 -3.22
N LEU A 45 13.64 3.23 -2.74
CA LEU A 45 12.54 2.27 -2.66
C LEU A 45 11.61 2.61 -1.49
N GLN A 46 12.15 3.07 -0.36
CA GLN A 46 11.37 3.54 0.78
C GLN A 46 10.53 4.77 0.41
N ASP A 47 11.15 5.76 -0.24
CA ASP A 47 10.49 6.97 -0.72
C ASP A 47 9.40 6.62 -1.75
N ARG A 48 9.66 5.63 -2.63
CA ARG A 48 8.67 5.15 -3.59
C ARG A 48 7.48 4.45 -2.92
N LEU A 49 7.71 3.64 -1.88
CA LEU A 49 6.64 3.01 -1.10
C LEU A 49 5.77 4.07 -0.39
N HIS A 50 6.40 5.10 0.19
CA HIS A 50 5.68 6.20 0.81
C HIS A 50 4.90 7.03 -0.22
N ALA A 51 5.50 7.35 -1.38
CA ALA A 51 4.79 8.07 -2.44
C ALA A 51 3.57 7.29 -2.95
N LEU A 52 3.71 5.96 -3.12
CA LEU A 52 2.60 5.10 -3.53
C LEU A 52 1.49 5.05 -2.47
N SER A 53 1.82 5.07 -1.18
CA SER A 53 0.80 5.08 -0.12
C SER A 53 -0.04 6.36 -0.13
N ILE A 54 0.59 7.51 -0.38
CA ILE A 54 -0.10 8.79 -0.56
C ILE A 54 -0.98 8.76 -1.81
N LEU A 55 -0.48 8.19 -2.92
CA LEU A 55 -1.28 8.04 -4.13
C LEU A 55 -2.48 7.13 -3.90
N VAL A 56 -2.36 6.03 -3.14
CA VAL A 56 -3.52 5.21 -2.79
C VAL A 56 -4.55 5.99 -1.97
N ILE A 57 -4.13 6.92 -1.11
CA ILE A 57 -5.06 7.82 -0.40
C ILE A 57 -5.70 8.85 -1.34
N ALA A 58 -4.93 9.41 -2.27
CA ALA A 58 -5.45 10.36 -3.25
C ALA A 58 -6.43 9.69 -4.24
N GLU A 59 -6.20 8.41 -4.53
CA GLU A 59 -7.02 7.51 -5.32
C GLU A 59 -8.03 6.72 -4.47
N ASP A 60 -8.30 7.14 -3.21
CA ASP A 60 -9.23 6.49 -2.26
C ASP A 60 -10.69 6.64 -2.72
N VAL A 61 -10.94 6.12 -3.92
CA VAL A 61 -12.22 5.67 -4.42
C VAL A 61 -12.21 4.20 -4.09
N SER A 62 -13.05 3.79 -3.14
CA SER A 62 -13.12 2.38 -2.80
C SER A 62 -13.44 1.56 -4.07
N PRO A 63 -12.95 0.31 -4.20
CA PRO A 63 -13.27 -0.53 -5.36
C PRO A 63 -14.79 -0.63 -5.63
N GLN A 64 -15.58 -0.55 -4.56
CA GLN A 64 -17.04 -0.51 -4.58
C GLN A 64 -17.58 0.80 -5.17
N GLU A 65 -17.06 1.97 -4.75
CA GLU A 65 -17.43 3.26 -5.34
C GLU A 65 -16.95 3.39 -6.80
N ALA A 66 -15.78 2.84 -7.13
CA ALA A 66 -15.27 2.85 -8.50
C ALA A 66 -16.19 2.02 -9.43
N GLU A 67 -16.63 0.85 -8.97
CA GLU A 67 -17.58 -0.01 -9.68
C GLU A 67 -18.96 0.67 -9.82
N GLU A 68 -19.46 1.36 -8.79
CA GLU A 68 -20.70 2.14 -8.84
C GLU A 68 -20.60 3.37 -9.77
N LEU A 69 -19.41 3.99 -9.88
CA LEU A 69 -19.14 5.13 -10.73
C LEU A 69 -18.79 4.75 -12.18
N GLY A 70 -18.73 3.46 -12.51
CA GLY A 70 -18.29 2.97 -13.83
C GLY A 70 -16.84 3.31 -14.15
N LEU A 71 -16.05 3.66 -13.13
CA LEU A 71 -14.62 3.87 -13.22
C LEU A 71 -13.97 2.48 -13.08
N LEU A 72 -13.23 2.04 -14.09
CA LEU A 72 -12.30 0.93 -13.90
C LEU A 72 -11.43 1.31 -12.69
N PRO A 73 -11.35 0.49 -11.63
CA PRO A 73 -10.47 0.77 -10.52
C PRO A 73 -9.04 0.73 -11.07
N CYS A 74 -8.54 1.87 -11.52
CA CYS A 74 -7.19 2.04 -11.99
C CYS A 74 -6.28 2.12 -10.77
N SER A 75 -6.27 1.06 -9.97
CA SER A 75 -5.45 0.91 -8.78
C SER A 75 -4.00 0.59 -9.17
N ASN A 76 -3.44 1.32 -10.14
CA ASN A 76 -2.04 1.16 -10.56
C ASN A 76 -1.13 1.39 -9.36
N SER A 77 -1.45 2.36 -8.50
CA SER A 77 -0.69 2.68 -7.29
C SER A 77 -0.73 1.53 -6.27
N LEU A 78 -1.91 0.95 -6.03
CA LEU A 78 -2.06 -0.19 -5.12
C LEU A 78 -1.43 -1.48 -5.67
N PHE A 79 -1.55 -1.72 -6.97
CA PHE A 79 -0.92 -2.86 -7.64
C PHE A 79 0.61 -2.76 -7.58
N GLU A 80 1.18 -1.59 -7.89
CA GLU A 80 2.61 -1.35 -7.78
C GLU A 80 3.10 -1.47 -6.34
N LEU A 81 2.32 -0.98 -5.37
CA LEU A 81 2.63 -1.11 -3.94
C LEU A 81 2.67 -2.58 -3.51
N ARG A 82 1.66 -3.39 -3.90
CA ARG A 82 1.68 -4.86 -3.69
C ARG A 82 2.88 -5.52 -4.37
N ARG A 83 3.21 -5.12 -5.60
CA ARG A 83 4.30 -5.71 -6.38
C ARG A 83 5.64 -5.49 -5.68
N ILE A 84 5.90 -4.27 -5.19
CA ILE A 84 7.15 -3.95 -4.48
C ILE A 84 7.21 -4.68 -3.15
N LEU A 85 6.12 -4.69 -2.37
CA LEU A 85 6.09 -5.38 -1.07
C LEU A 85 6.34 -6.89 -1.20
N ARG A 86 5.87 -7.55 -2.27
CA ARG A 86 6.14 -8.98 -2.51
C ARG A 86 7.59 -9.29 -2.94
N GLN A 87 8.39 -8.27 -3.25
CA GLN A 87 9.78 -8.40 -3.67
C GLN A 87 10.77 -8.12 -2.52
N LEU A 88 10.28 -7.71 -1.35
CA LEU A 88 11.02 -7.47 -0.11
C LEU A 88 11.11 -8.73 0.75
#